data_AF-A0A838UK16-F1
#
_entry.id   AF-A0A838UK16-F1
#
_cell.length_a   1.000
_cell.length_b   1.000
_cell.length_c   1.000
_cell.angle_alpha   90.00
_cell.angle_beta   90.00
_cell.angle_gamma   90.00
#
_symmetry.space_group_name_H-M   'P 1'
#
loop_
_entity.id
_entity.type
_entity.pdbx_description
1 polymer ?
#
loop_
_entity_poly.entity_id
_entity_poly.type
_entity_poly.pdbx_seq_one_letter_code
_entity_poly.pdbx_strand_id
1 'polypeptide(L)'
;MQDQPAPGEILAAVARFLREVVAPETAGHTAFNARVAANALEMMRRQLDLAPAAEAAERARLAALLGMGGDLAQLNAELSRRLATGDLDLATPGLAEHLWATTLAKLAVDQPTYWGYRAALAERSMAPD
;
A
#
# COMPACT_ATOMS: atom_id res chain seq x y z
N MET A 1 -14.57 -26.57 -15.90
CA MET A 1 -13.74 -25.54 -15.23
C MET A 1 -14.74 -24.59 -14.58
N GLN A 2 -14.89 -24.61 -13.25
CA GLN A 2 -15.73 -23.61 -12.60
C GLN A 2 -14.91 -22.32 -12.53
N ASP A 3 -15.39 -21.27 -13.21
CA ASP A 3 -14.90 -19.91 -12.98
C ASP A 3 -15.42 -19.46 -11.61
N GLN A 4 -14.63 -19.74 -10.57
CA GLN A 4 -14.91 -19.18 -9.25
C GLN A 4 -14.55 -17.69 -9.30
N PRO A 5 -15.43 -16.80 -8.81
CA PRO A 5 -15.16 -15.37 -8.85
C PRO A 5 -13.86 -15.09 -8.09
N ALA A 6 -12.99 -14.27 -8.68
CA ALA A 6 -11.73 -13.93 -8.04
C ALA A 6 -12.02 -13.20 -6.72
N PRO A 7 -11.21 -13.38 -5.66
CA PRO A 7 -11.45 -12.72 -4.37
C PRO A 7 -11.71 -11.21 -4.49
N GLY A 8 -10.98 -10.52 -5.39
CA GLY A 8 -11.18 -9.09 -5.65
C GLY A 8 -12.55 -8.74 -6.23
N GLU A 9 -13.13 -9.60 -7.07
CA GLU A 9 -14.47 -9.42 -7.64
C GLU A 9 -15.55 -9.56 -6.56
N ILE A 10 -15.39 -10.52 -5.65
CA ILE A 10 -16.28 -10.71 -4.51
C ILE A 10 -16.25 -9.48 -3.61
N LEU A 11 -15.04 -9.00 -3.26
CA LEU A 11 -14.87 -7.81 -2.42
C LEU A 11 -15.52 -6.57 -3.05
N ALA A 12 -15.31 -6.36 -4.35
CA ALA A 12 -15.92 -5.25 -5.10
C ALA A 12 -17.46 -5.34 -5.11
N ALA A 13 -18.01 -6.54 -5.34
CA ALA A 13 -19.45 -6.75 -5.35
C ALA A 13 -20.10 -6.43 -3.99
N VAL A 14 -19.49 -6.90 -2.89
CA VAL A 14 -19.99 -6.63 -1.53
C VAL A 14 -19.84 -5.15 -1.16
N ALA A 15 -18.70 -4.52 -1.48
CA ALA A 15 -18.49 -3.09 -1.24
C ALA A 15 -19.54 -2.24 -1.97
N ARG A 16 -19.85 -2.59 -3.22
CA ARG A 16 -20.90 -1.94 -4.02
C ARG A 16 -22.27 -2.10 -3.38
N PHE A 17 -22.65 -3.32 -2.98
CA PHE A 17 -23.92 -3.57 -2.29
C PHE A 17 -24.06 -2.73 -1.01
N LEU A 18 -23.02 -2.68 -0.18
CA LEU A 18 -23.03 -1.88 1.05
C LEU A 18 -23.22 -0.38 0.76
N ARG A 19 -22.59 0.13 -0.30
CA ARG A 19 -22.61 1.55 -0.65
C ARG A 19 -23.89 1.98 -1.36
N GLU A 20 -24.38 1.17 -2.28
CA GLU A 20 -25.49 1.51 -3.19
C GLU A 20 -26.85 1.03 -2.70
N VAL A 21 -26.89 0.01 -1.83
CA VAL A 21 -28.14 -0.58 -1.33
C VAL A 21 -28.27 -0.40 0.17
N VAL A 22 -27.30 -0.88 0.96
CA VAL A 22 -27.45 -0.86 2.44
C VAL A 22 -27.38 0.54 3.01
N ALA A 23 -26.41 1.36 2.58
CA ALA A 23 -26.23 2.71 3.13
C ALA A 23 -27.42 3.66 2.82
N PRO A 24 -28.04 3.65 1.62
CA PRO A 24 -29.23 4.46 1.35
C PRO A 24 -30.50 3.99 2.07
N GLU A 25 -30.66 2.68 2.27
CA GLU A 25 -31.83 2.09 2.94
C GLU A 25 -31.73 2.07 4.47
N THR A 26 -30.64 2.60 5.04
CA THR A 26 -30.40 2.69 6.48
C THR A 26 -30.09 4.12 6.92
N ALA A 27 -30.09 4.38 8.23
CA ALA A 27 -29.84 5.70 8.78
C ALA A 27 -28.87 5.66 9.97
N GLY A 28 -28.37 6.84 10.34
CA GLY A 28 -27.51 7.04 11.51
C GLY A 28 -26.27 6.14 11.49
N HIS A 29 -26.04 5.45 12.60
CA HIS A 29 -24.84 4.64 12.81
C HIS A 29 -24.72 3.47 11.82
N THR A 30 -25.83 2.86 11.42
CA THR A 30 -25.83 1.73 10.48
C THR A 30 -25.36 2.16 9.09
N ALA A 31 -25.88 3.28 8.57
CA ALA A 31 -25.46 3.81 7.28
C ALA A 31 -23.99 4.23 7.28
N PHE A 32 -23.51 4.78 8.41
CA PHE A 32 -22.10 5.09 8.60
C PHE A 32 -21.22 3.83 8.55
N ASN A 33 -21.57 2.79 9.33
CA ASN A 33 -20.82 1.53 9.35
C ASN A 33 -20.82 0.81 8.00
N ALA A 34 -21.92 0.89 7.23
CA ALA A 34 -21.97 0.35 5.88
C ALA A 34 -20.92 1.01 4.95
N ARG A 35 -20.76 2.34 5.03
CA ARG A 35 -19.73 3.08 4.28
C ARG A 35 -18.32 2.73 4.74
N VAL A 36 -18.10 2.59 6.04
CA VAL A 36 -16.81 2.17 6.62
C VAL A 36 -16.44 0.77 6.13
N ALA A 37 -17.38 -0.17 6.22
CA ALA A 37 -17.16 -1.54 5.75
C ALA A 37 -16.88 -1.59 4.24
N ALA A 38 -17.64 -0.84 3.42
CA ALA A 38 -17.38 -0.75 1.98
C ALA A 38 -15.96 -0.23 1.69
N ASN A 39 -15.48 0.77 2.43
CA ASN A 39 -14.13 1.31 2.27
C ASN A 39 -13.05 0.29 2.69
N ALA A 40 -13.28 -0.45 3.77
CA ALA A 40 -12.36 -1.51 4.22
C ALA A 40 -12.25 -2.64 3.19
N LEU A 41 -13.38 -3.06 2.57
CA LEU A 41 -13.39 -4.07 1.51
C LEU A 41 -12.61 -3.60 0.27
N GLU A 42 -12.77 -2.34 -0.14
CA GLU A 42 -12.00 -1.78 -1.25
C GLU A 42 -10.51 -1.66 -0.94
N MET A 43 -10.15 -1.37 0.31
CA MET A 43 -8.76 -1.36 0.76
C MET A 43 -8.15 -2.76 0.68
N MET A 44 -8.85 -3.80 1.16
CA MET A 44 -8.39 -5.18 1.03
C MET A 44 -8.25 -5.60 -0.43
N ARG A 45 -9.17 -5.18 -1.31
CA ARG A 45 -9.07 -5.44 -2.75
C ARG A 45 -7.78 -4.83 -3.32
N ARG A 46 -7.48 -3.56 -3.01
CA ARG A 46 -6.23 -2.93 -3.44
C ARG A 46 -5.00 -3.62 -2.86
N GLN A 47 -5.04 -4.10 -1.62
CA GLN A 47 -3.95 -4.88 -1.03
C GLN A 47 -3.70 -6.15 -1.85
N LEU A 48 -4.74 -6.90 -2.21
CA LEU A 48 -4.59 -8.11 -3.04
C LEU A 48 -4.01 -7.80 -4.42
N ASP A 49 -4.44 -6.70 -5.04
CA ASP A 49 -4.02 -6.33 -6.39
C ASP A 49 -2.59 -5.75 -6.44
N LEU A 50 -2.19 -4.98 -5.41
CA LEU A 50 -0.97 -4.17 -5.45
C LEU A 50 0.17 -4.73 -4.59
N ALA A 51 -0.12 -5.41 -3.48
CA ALA A 51 0.91 -5.84 -2.53
C ALA A 51 1.96 -6.78 -3.12
N PRO A 52 1.62 -7.80 -3.94
CA PRO A 52 2.63 -8.73 -4.45
C PRO A 52 3.75 -8.04 -5.25
N ALA A 53 3.38 -7.09 -6.12
CA ALA A 53 4.34 -6.34 -6.90
C ALA A 53 5.12 -5.34 -6.04
N ALA A 54 4.44 -4.66 -5.10
CA ALA A 54 5.06 -3.73 -4.17
C ALA A 54 6.10 -4.40 -3.26
N GLU A 55 5.76 -5.57 -2.69
CA GLU A 55 6.62 -6.39 -1.83
C GLU A 55 7.85 -6.90 -2.58
N ALA A 56 7.67 -7.40 -3.81
CA ALA A 56 8.78 -7.84 -4.65
C ALA A 56 9.75 -6.68 -4.95
N ALA A 57 9.22 -5.51 -5.29
CA ALA A 57 10.01 -4.32 -5.57
C ALA A 57 10.71 -3.77 -4.31
N GLU A 58 10.04 -3.77 -3.16
CA GLU A 58 10.62 -3.38 -1.87
C GLU A 58 11.78 -4.29 -1.48
N ARG A 59 11.59 -5.61 -1.60
CA ARG A 59 12.62 -6.60 -1.29
C ARG A 59 13.84 -6.41 -2.18
N ALA A 60 13.65 -6.17 -3.48
CA ALA A 60 14.74 -5.94 -4.41
C ALA A 60 15.55 -4.69 -4.03
N ARG A 61 14.87 -3.57 -3.72
CA ARG A 61 15.53 -2.33 -3.27
C ARG A 61 16.29 -2.53 -1.95
N LEU A 62 15.70 -3.20 -0.97
CA LEU A 62 16.34 -3.48 0.31
C LEU A 62 17.56 -4.37 0.16
N ALA A 63 17.45 -5.43 -0.65
CA ALA A 63 18.57 -6.34 -0.86
C ALA A 63 19.77 -5.62 -1.51
N ALA A 64 19.51 -4.74 -2.47
CA ALA A 64 20.53 -3.89 -3.08
C ALA A 64 21.13 -2.89 -2.08
N LEU A 65 20.29 -2.21 -1.29
CA LEU A 65 20.73 -1.19 -0.33
C LEU A 65 21.55 -1.78 0.82
N LEU A 66 21.16 -2.94 1.33
CA LEU A 66 21.79 -3.57 2.49
C LEU A 66 22.94 -4.50 2.12
N GLY A 67 23.06 -4.86 0.83
CA GLY A 67 24.05 -5.80 0.32
C GLY A 67 23.82 -7.24 0.80
N MET A 68 22.57 -7.60 1.10
CA MET A 68 22.23 -8.92 1.64
C MET A 68 20.89 -9.43 1.10
N GLY A 69 20.75 -10.75 1.04
CA GLY A 69 19.48 -11.41 0.78
C GLY A 69 18.67 -11.62 2.06
N GLY A 70 17.37 -11.87 1.90
CA GLY A 70 16.46 -12.18 2.99
C GLY A 70 15.02 -12.07 2.55
N ASP A 71 14.10 -12.45 3.43
CA ASP A 71 12.71 -12.03 3.31
C ASP A 71 12.54 -10.54 3.70
N LEU A 72 11.37 -9.98 3.42
CA LEU A 72 11.09 -8.58 3.71
C LEU A 72 11.20 -8.23 5.19
N ALA A 73 10.83 -9.14 6.09
CA ALA A 73 10.87 -8.89 7.53
C ALA A 73 12.31 -8.80 8.03
N GLN A 74 13.18 -9.72 7.59
CA GLN A 74 14.60 -9.73 7.88
C GLN A 74 15.29 -8.46 7.35
N LEU A 75 15.01 -8.09 6.11
CA LEU A 75 15.61 -6.92 5.49
C LEU A 75 15.14 -5.61 6.15
N ASN A 76 13.86 -5.48 6.48
CA ASN A 76 13.36 -4.30 7.22
C ASN A 76 13.93 -4.22 8.64
N ALA A 77 14.10 -5.36 9.33
CA ALA A 77 14.73 -5.39 10.64
C ALA A 77 16.19 -4.94 10.58
N GLU A 78 16.94 -5.38 9.58
CA GLU A 78 18.33 -4.94 9.39
C GLU A 78 18.42 -3.46 9.01
N LEU A 79 17.55 -2.96 8.12
CA LEU A 79 17.47 -1.53 7.81
C LEU A 79 17.24 -0.71 9.08
N SER A 80 16.26 -1.12 9.90
CA SER A 80 15.93 -0.45 11.17
C SER A 80 17.10 -0.46 12.14
N ARG A 81 17.83 -1.59 12.23
CA ARG A 81 19.02 -1.70 13.06
C ARG A 81 20.11 -0.74 12.60
N ARG A 82 20.43 -0.70 11.30
CA ARG A 82 21.48 0.18 10.75
C ARG A 82 21.14 1.66 10.87
N LEU A 83 19.85 2.02 10.72
CA LEU A 83 19.37 3.38 10.99
C LEU A 83 19.54 3.76 12.46
N ALA A 84 19.21 2.85 13.39
CA ALA A 84 19.31 3.11 14.83
C ALA A 84 20.76 3.23 15.31
N THR A 85 21.69 2.50 14.70
CA THR A 85 23.14 2.58 15.02
C THR A 85 23.85 3.74 14.32
N GLY A 86 23.21 4.38 13.33
CA GLY A 86 23.84 5.39 12.48
C GLY A 86 24.77 4.82 11.41
N ASP A 87 24.74 3.50 11.18
CA ASP A 87 25.46 2.86 10.06
C ASP A 87 24.89 3.31 8.71
N LEU A 88 23.60 3.68 8.69
CA LEU A 88 22.91 4.29 7.56
C LEU A 88 22.24 5.59 8.01
N ASP A 89 22.23 6.58 7.12
CA ASP A 89 21.58 7.86 7.30
C ASP A 89 21.01 8.37 5.96
N LEU A 90 20.38 9.54 5.97
CA LEU A 90 19.81 10.13 4.75
C LEU A 90 20.85 10.50 3.68
N ALA A 91 22.15 10.53 4.01
CA ALA A 91 23.21 10.72 3.03
C ALA A 91 23.60 9.39 2.33
N THR A 92 23.11 8.25 2.83
CA THR A 92 23.30 6.94 2.18
C THR A 92 22.60 6.94 0.81
N PRO A 93 23.35 6.71 -0.28
CA PRO A 93 22.77 6.63 -1.62
C PRO A 93 21.66 5.57 -1.70
N GLY A 94 20.51 5.93 -2.27
CA GLY A 94 19.38 5.03 -2.48
C GLY A 94 18.45 4.85 -1.28
N LEU A 95 18.83 5.29 -0.08
CA LEU A 95 17.98 5.15 1.11
C LEU A 95 16.74 6.02 1.01
N ALA A 96 16.89 7.30 0.65
CA ALA A 96 15.78 8.22 0.51
C ALA A 96 14.78 7.74 -0.56
N GLU A 97 15.29 7.28 -1.70
CA GLU A 97 14.49 6.71 -2.79
C GLU A 97 13.74 5.47 -2.33
N HIS A 98 14.40 4.59 -1.57
CA HIS A 98 13.76 3.41 -1.00
C HIS A 98 12.59 3.79 -0.07
N LEU A 99 12.82 4.70 0.88
CA LEU A 99 11.80 5.13 1.85
C LEU A 99 10.60 5.80 1.15
N TRP A 100 10.85 6.65 0.16
CA TRP A 100 9.80 7.26 -0.66
C TRP A 100 9.01 6.21 -1.44
N ALA A 101 9.68 5.32 -2.17
CA ALA A 101 9.02 4.30 -2.97
C ALA A 101 8.14 3.38 -2.11
N THR A 102 8.64 2.95 -0.94
CA THR A 102 7.90 2.11 0.00
C THR A 102 6.70 2.85 0.61
N THR A 103 6.86 4.13 0.94
CA THR A 103 5.77 4.96 1.48
C THR A 103 4.66 5.19 0.46
N LEU A 104 5.02 5.52 -0.79
CA LEU A 104 4.06 5.73 -1.88
C LEU A 104 3.33 4.43 -2.24
N ALA A 105 4.01 3.29 -2.21
CA ALA A 105 3.38 1.99 -2.42
C ALA A 105 2.31 1.68 -1.34
N LYS A 106 2.59 1.95 -0.07
CA LYS A 106 1.63 1.80 1.03
C LYS A 106 0.42 2.74 0.87
N LEU A 107 0.68 4.01 0.54
CA LEU A 107 -0.38 5.01 0.34
C LEU A 107 -1.29 4.68 -0.86
N ALA A 108 -0.77 4.03 -1.91
CA ALA A 108 -1.58 3.56 -3.03
C ALA A 108 -2.67 2.56 -2.60
N VAL A 109 -2.38 1.76 -1.56
CA VAL A 109 -3.35 0.83 -0.97
C VAL A 109 -4.27 1.56 0.02
N ASP A 110 -3.68 2.22 1.02
CA ASP A 110 -4.47 2.70 2.16
C ASP A 110 -5.30 3.94 1.80
N GLN A 111 -4.71 4.89 1.09
CA GLN A 111 -5.27 6.22 0.88
C GLN A 111 -4.98 6.78 -0.52
N PRO A 112 -5.44 6.12 -1.61
CA PRO A 112 -5.11 6.51 -2.99
C PRO A 112 -5.63 7.90 -3.40
N THR A 113 -6.57 8.47 -2.64
CA THR A 113 -7.13 9.81 -2.88
C THR A 113 -6.58 10.86 -1.92
N TYR A 114 -5.67 10.50 -1.00
CA TYR A 114 -5.05 11.46 -0.10
C TYR A 114 -4.28 12.51 -0.91
N TRP A 115 -4.51 13.79 -0.61
CA TRP A 115 -3.91 14.90 -1.34
C TRP A 115 -2.38 14.82 -1.34
N GLY A 116 -1.76 14.51 -0.18
CA GLY A 116 -0.30 14.50 -0.05
C GLY A 116 0.34 13.39 -0.87
N TYR A 117 -0.33 12.23 -0.95
CA TYR A 117 0.07 11.15 -1.83
C TYR A 117 0.06 11.57 -3.31
N ARG A 118 -1.02 12.20 -3.77
CA ARG A 118 -1.15 12.67 -5.15
C ARG A 118 -0.14 13.77 -5.51
N ALA A 119 0.10 14.71 -4.60
CA ALA A 119 1.10 15.76 -4.77
C ALA A 119 2.51 15.15 -4.90
N ALA A 120 2.88 14.25 -3.98
CA ALA A 120 4.19 13.58 -4.01
C ALA A 120 4.40 12.75 -5.29
N LEU A 121 3.37 12.08 -5.81
CA LEU A 121 3.44 11.38 -7.11
C LEU A 121 3.72 12.34 -8.27
N ALA A 122 3.05 13.50 -8.29
CA ALA A 122 3.22 14.49 -9.36
C ALA A 122 4.64 15.06 -9.35
N GLU A 123 5.14 15.46 -8.18
CA GLU A 123 6.51 16.00 -8.02
C GLU A 123 7.56 14.99 -8.49
N ARG A 124 7.42 13.72 -8.11
CA ARG A 124 8.39 12.67 -8.46
C ARG A 124 8.28 12.18 -9.91
N SER A 125 7.14 12.41 -10.57
CA SER A 125 7.01 12.16 -12.02
C SER A 125 7.66 13.26 -12.85
N MET A 126 7.90 14.43 -12.26
CA MET A 126 8.53 15.59 -12.91
C MET A 126 10.03 15.72 -12.60
N ALA A 127 10.55 14.97 -11.64
CA ALA A 127 11.97 14.98 -11.30
C ALA A 127 12.76 14.28 -12.43
N PRO A 128 13.77 14.93 -13.03
CA PRO A 128 14.66 14.28 -13.99
C PRO A 128 15.54 13.21 -13.31
N ASP A 129 15.84 12.14 -14.05
CA ASP A 129 16.74 11.04 -13.65
C ASP A 129 18.16 11.52 -13.29
#